data_AF-A0AAP5QPB0-F1
#
_entry.id   AF-A0AAP5QPB0-F1
#
_cell.length_a   1.000
_cell.length_b   1.000
_cell.length_c   1.000
_cell.angle_alpha   90.00
_cell.angle_beta   90.00
_cell.angle_gamma   90.00
#
_symmetry.space_group_name_H-M   'P 1'
#
loop_
_entity.id
_entity.type
_entity.pdbx_description
1 polymer ?
#
loop_
_entity_poly.entity_id
_entity_poly.type
_entity_poly.pdbx_seq_one_letter_code
_entity_poly.pdbx_strand_id
1 'polypeptide(L)'
;MKLIFPYGSDNIYIGKPAELSLDPETGEYKMPDNATDIPPLSADGVGMWRPKFDKEKNTWIETADQEYKDSLKKEIVTDPDPVKDQLYKIGQQLSVEELARKQAEEGQQALGMQLTNEIIARKQAEAVNVSMGKQLAALKLKVLELEGGVTSES
;
A
#
# COMPACT_ATOMS: atom_id res chain seq x y z
N MET A 1 20.26 -8.09 14.38
CA MET A 1 20.99 -7.44 13.27
C MET A 1 20.26 -6.14 12.96
N LYS A 2 21.01 -5.06 12.77
CA LYS A 2 20.49 -3.73 12.47
C LYS A 2 21.19 -3.19 11.23
N LEU A 3 20.46 -2.54 10.33
CA LEU A 3 21.06 -1.90 9.16
C LEU A 3 21.71 -0.57 9.57
N ILE A 4 22.91 -0.31 9.06
CA ILE A 4 23.62 0.96 9.26
C ILE A 4 24.12 1.49 7.91
N PHE A 5 24.28 2.80 7.84
CA PHE A 5 24.64 3.56 6.64
C PHE A 5 26.01 4.20 6.85
N PRO A 6 27.10 3.52 6.44
CA PRO A 6 28.45 4.03 6.63
C PRO A 6 28.78 5.13 5.62
N TYR A 7 29.56 6.11 6.07
CA TYR A 7 30.08 7.22 5.28
C TYR A 7 31.61 7.28 5.33
N GLY A 8 32.19 7.88 4.30
CA GLY A 8 33.63 8.11 4.15
C GLY A 8 34.14 9.25 5.04
N SER A 9 35.45 9.52 4.95
CA SER A 9 36.09 10.64 5.66
C SER A 9 35.56 12.02 5.24
N ASP A 10 34.97 12.10 4.05
CA ASP A 10 34.28 13.28 3.51
C ASP A 10 32.81 13.38 3.97
N ASN A 11 32.38 12.47 4.85
CA ASN A 11 30.99 12.23 5.28
C ASN A 11 30.06 11.84 4.14
N ILE A 12 30.56 11.45 2.97
CA ILE A 12 29.72 10.98 1.87
C ILE A 12 29.37 9.52 2.08
N TYR A 13 28.10 9.18 1.89
CA TYR A 13 27.63 7.80 1.96
C TYR A 13 28.40 6.91 0.99
N ILE A 14 28.86 5.75 1.48
CA ILE A 14 29.68 4.80 0.69
C ILE A 14 28.86 4.09 -0.40
N GLY A 15 27.54 4.26 -0.42
CA GLY A 15 26.66 3.70 -1.45
C GLY A 15 26.14 2.31 -1.12
N LYS A 16 26.60 1.67 -0.04
CA LYS A 16 26.11 0.37 0.42
C LYS A 16 25.83 0.37 1.93
N PRO A 17 24.67 -0.13 2.37
CA PRO A 17 24.41 -0.32 3.78
C PRO A 17 25.26 -1.47 4.32
N ALA A 18 25.53 -1.46 5.62
CA ALA A 18 26.21 -2.53 6.33
C ALA A 18 25.30 -3.10 7.41
N GLU A 19 25.50 -4.37 7.74
CA GLU A 19 24.80 -5.02 8.85
C GLU A 19 25.61 -4.89 10.13
N LEU A 20 24.98 -4.34 11.17
CA LEU A 20 25.52 -4.29 12.52
C LEU A 20 24.94 -5.45 13.33
N SER A 21 25.85 -6.29 13.84
CA SER A 21 25.52 -7.37 14.77
C SER A 21 25.58 -6.88 16.23
N LEU A 22 24.88 -7.58 17.11
CA LEU A 22 24.99 -7.34 18.55
C LEU A 22 26.40 -7.72 19.01
N ASP A 23 26.94 -6.92 19.92
CA ASP A 23 28.17 -7.26 20.59
C ASP A 23 27.94 -8.50 21.49
N PRO A 24 28.73 -9.57 21.33
CA PRO A 24 28.48 -10.84 22.01
C PRO A 24 28.77 -10.79 23.52
N GLU A 25 29.53 -9.81 24.01
CA GLU A 25 29.87 -9.69 25.43
C GLU A 25 28.87 -8.82 26.19
N THR A 26 28.42 -7.74 25.55
CA THR A 26 27.54 -6.74 26.18
C THR A 26 26.07 -6.89 25.78
N GLY A 27 25.77 -7.57 24.67
CA GLY A 27 24.42 -7.69 24.14
C GLY A 27 23.86 -6.38 23.56
N GLU A 28 24.72 -5.39 23.31
CA GLU A 28 24.33 -4.07 22.79
C GLU A 28 24.87 -3.82 21.37
N TYR A 29 24.24 -2.91 20.63
CA TYR A 29 24.74 -2.48 19.33
C TYR A 29 25.79 -1.37 19.49
N LYS A 30 27.04 -1.63 19.09
CA LYS A 30 28.10 -0.62 19.07
C LYS A 30 28.16 0.06 17.70
N MET A 31 27.58 1.26 17.59
CA MET A 31 27.58 2.04 16.34
C MET A 31 29.00 2.54 16.02
N PRO A 32 29.51 2.33 14.80
CA PRO A 32 30.76 2.96 14.35
C PRO A 32 30.62 4.49 14.22
N ASP A 33 31.69 5.24 14.52
CA ASP A 33 31.72 6.71 14.42
C ASP A 33 31.43 7.24 13.01
N ASN A 34 31.70 6.43 11.99
CA ASN A 34 31.48 6.76 10.60
C ASN A 34 30.20 6.12 10.02
N ALA A 35 29.22 5.82 10.86
CA ALA A 35 27.94 5.27 10.43
C ALA A 35 26.77 5.87 11.19
N THR A 36 25.60 5.83 10.57
CA THR A 36 24.32 6.20 11.18
C THR A 36 23.28 5.11 10.88
N ASP A 37 22.23 5.02 11.68
CA ASP A 37 21.06 4.20 11.38
C ASP A 37 19.98 4.94 10.58
N ILE A 38 20.23 6.20 10.24
CA ILE A 38 19.34 7.03 9.42
C ILE A 38 19.64 6.73 7.94
N PRO A 39 18.63 6.33 7.13
CA PRO A 39 18.83 6.09 5.71
C PRO A 39 18.99 7.41 4.94
N PRO A 40 19.80 7.46 3.86
CA PRO A 40 20.01 8.66 3.03
C PRO A 40 18.84 8.90 2.06
N LEU A 41 17.66 9.20 2.61
CA LEU A 41 16.41 9.44 1.88
C LEU A 41 16.00 10.91 1.94
N SER A 42 15.46 11.42 0.83
CA SER A 42 14.78 12.71 0.75
C SER A 42 13.45 12.69 1.53
N ALA A 43 12.83 13.86 1.69
CA ALA A 43 11.52 13.99 2.34
C ALA A 43 10.43 13.14 1.66
N ASP A 44 10.57 12.86 0.37
CA ASP A 44 9.64 12.04 -0.42
C ASP A 44 9.95 10.53 -0.35
N GLY A 45 10.93 10.12 0.48
CA GLY A 45 11.36 8.73 0.61
C GLY A 45 12.23 8.22 -0.55
N VAL A 46 12.69 9.11 -1.43
CA VAL A 46 13.57 8.77 -2.56
C VAL A 46 15.04 8.84 -2.13
N GLY A 47 15.89 7.94 -2.62
CA GLY A 47 17.33 7.99 -2.33
C GLY A 47 17.98 9.30 -2.78
N MET A 48 18.78 9.90 -1.90
CA MET A 48 19.52 11.13 -2.22
C MET A 48 20.71 10.87 -3.14
N TRP A 49 21.00 11.84 -4.02
CA TRP A 49 22.21 11.82 -4.83
C TRP A 49 23.41 12.35 -4.04
N ARG A 50 24.50 11.57 -4.00
CA ARG A 50 25.72 11.90 -3.25
C ARG A 50 25.40 12.43 -1.84
N PRO A 51 24.75 11.61 -1.00
CA PRO A 51 24.32 12.04 0.33
C PRO A 51 25.54 12.31 1.20
N LYS A 52 25.60 13.50 1.79
CA LYS A 52 26.62 13.87 2.78
C LYS A 52 25.97 13.98 4.15
N PHE A 53 26.55 13.29 5.14
CA PHE A 53 26.04 13.31 6.50
C PHE A 53 26.46 14.61 7.20
N ASP A 54 25.47 15.39 7.62
CA ASP A 54 25.63 16.55 8.49
C ASP A 54 25.55 16.07 9.95
N LYS A 55 26.72 15.99 10.60
CA LYS A 55 26.84 15.52 11.99
C LYS A 55 26.22 16.49 13.00
N GLU A 56 26.14 17.78 12.68
CA GLU A 56 25.57 18.78 13.59
C GLU A 56 24.04 18.66 13.63
N LYS A 57 23.44 18.42 12.46
CA LYS A 57 21.99 18.24 12.31
C LYS A 57 21.53 16.79 12.39
N ASN A 58 22.46 15.85 12.48
CA ASN A 58 22.22 14.41 12.46
C ASN A 58 21.32 13.99 11.27
N THR A 59 21.61 14.51 10.07
CA THR A 59 20.78 14.29 8.87
C THR A 59 21.61 14.19 7.60
N TRP A 60 21.02 13.65 6.55
CA TRP A 60 21.62 13.60 5.22
C TRP A 60 21.28 14.85 4.41
N ILE A 61 22.25 15.32 3.64
CA ILE A 61 22.10 16.43 2.70
C ILE A 61 22.52 15.95 1.31
N GLU A 62 21.67 16.14 0.31
CA GLU A 62 22.00 15.88 -1.09
C GLU A 62 23.01 16.94 -1.58
N THR A 63 24.17 16.49 -2.07
CA THR A 63 25.27 17.38 -2.53
C THR A 63 25.64 17.18 -4.00
N ALA A 64 24.90 16.35 -4.72
CA ALA A 64 25.07 16.19 -6.15
C ALA A 64 24.53 17.42 -6.89
N ASP A 65 25.41 18.10 -7.60
CA ASP A 65 25.04 19.11 -8.59
C ASP A 65 24.63 18.46 -9.92
N GLN A 66 24.10 19.29 -10.82
CA GLN A 66 23.67 18.84 -12.13
C GLN A 66 24.86 18.32 -12.98
N GLU A 67 26.05 18.90 -12.80
CA GLU A 67 27.27 18.48 -13.49
C GLU A 67 27.70 17.07 -13.10
N TYR A 68 27.65 16.73 -11.81
CA TYR A 68 27.87 15.38 -11.30
C TYR A 68 26.83 14.38 -11.83
N LYS A 69 25.55 14.78 -11.87
CA LYS A 69 24.49 13.92 -12.44
C LYS A 69 24.71 13.68 -13.94
N ASP A 70 25.22 14.68 -14.66
CA ASP A 70 25.45 14.58 -16.10
C ASP A 70 26.78 13.87 -16.45
N SER A 71 27.80 13.92 -15.59
CA SER A 71 29.03 13.14 -15.75
C SER A 71 28.76 11.64 -15.64
N LEU A 72 27.89 11.23 -14.70
CA LEU A 72 27.44 9.85 -14.59
C LEU A 72 26.65 9.38 -15.82
N LYS A 73 25.89 10.27 -16.48
CA LYS A 73 25.21 9.94 -17.74
C LYS A 73 26.19 9.74 -18.89
N LYS A 74 27.30 10.50 -18.94
CA LYS A 74 28.32 10.35 -19.98
C LYS A 74 29.04 9.00 -19.91
N GLU A 75 29.28 8.47 -18.71
CA GLU A 75 29.87 7.13 -18.54
C GLU A 75 28.97 5.99 -19.04
N ILE A 76 27.66 6.21 -19.15
CA ILE A 76 26.71 5.20 -19.64
C ILE A 76 26.75 5.08 -21.19
N VAL A 77 27.33 6.06 -21.90
CA VAL A 77 27.28 6.12 -23.39
C VAL A 77 28.25 5.15 -24.07
N THR A 78 29.12 4.45 -23.35
CA THR A 78 30.11 3.53 -23.93
C THR A 78 29.90 2.07 -23.50
N ASP A 79 28.73 1.50 -23.81
CA ASP A 79 28.54 0.14 -24.37
C ASP A 79 27.03 -0.14 -24.42
N PRO A 80 26.43 -0.55 -25.55
CA PRO A 80 25.08 -1.11 -25.56
C PRO A 80 25.11 -2.45 -24.82
N ASP A 81 24.98 -2.42 -23.49
CA ASP A 81 24.83 -3.61 -22.68
C ASP A 81 23.39 -4.13 -22.82
N PRO A 82 23.17 -5.26 -23.52
CA PRO A 82 21.83 -5.80 -23.74
C PRO A 82 21.11 -6.15 -22.43
N VAL A 83 21.85 -6.32 -21.32
CA VAL A 83 21.28 -6.55 -19.99
C VAL A 83 20.63 -5.29 -19.44
N LYS A 84 21.20 -4.10 -19.68
CA LYS A 84 20.60 -2.82 -19.23
C LYS A 84 19.29 -2.54 -19.95
N ASP A 85 19.24 -2.79 -21.25
CA ASP A 85 18.02 -2.65 -22.05
C ASP A 85 16.91 -3.62 -21.61
N GLN A 86 17.27 -4.86 -21.26
CA GLN A 86 16.34 -5.83 -20.71
C GLN A 86 15.82 -5.39 -19.34
N LEU A 87 16.69 -4.93 -18.44
CA LEU A 87 16.30 -4.43 -17.13
C LEU A 87 15.38 -3.21 -17.24
N TYR A 88 15.66 -2.29 -18.17
CA TYR A 88 14.81 -1.14 -18.42
C TYR A 88 13.41 -1.56 -18.90
N LYS A 89 13.33 -2.52 -19.83
CA LYS A 89 12.04 -3.08 -20.30
C LYS A 89 11.27 -3.79 -19.20
N ILE A 90 11.95 -4.60 -18.37
CA ILE A 90 11.34 -5.28 -17.22
C ILE A 90 10.78 -4.25 -16.24
N GLY A 91 11.54 -3.20 -15.94
CA GLY A 91 11.09 -2.11 -15.08
C GLY A 91 9.81 -1.45 -15.61
N GLN A 92 9.75 -1.14 -16.91
CA GLN A 92 8.55 -0.59 -17.52
C GLN A 92 7.35 -1.54 -17.44
N GLN A 93 7.57 -2.84 -17.71
CA GLN A 93 6.50 -3.85 -17.63
C GLN A 93 5.95 -3.98 -16.21
N LEU A 94 6.80 -3.98 -15.20
CA LEU A 94 6.39 -4.05 -13.80
C LEU A 94 5.55 -2.84 -13.40
N SER A 95 5.93 -1.62 -13.79
CA SER A 95 5.14 -0.42 -13.49
C SER A 95 3.75 -0.44 -14.15
N VAL A 96 3.64 -0.98 -15.36
CA VAL A 96 2.33 -1.14 -16.04
C VAL A 96 1.48 -2.19 -15.34
N GLU A 97 2.07 -3.32 -14.95
CA GLU A 97 1.38 -4.40 -14.22
C GLU A 97 0.89 -3.93 -12.84
N GLU A 98 1.69 -3.16 -12.11
CA GLU A 98 1.28 -2.58 -10.82
C GLU A 98 0.06 -1.67 -10.96
N LEU A 99 0.02 -0.83 -11.99
CA LEU A 99 -1.15 0.01 -12.29
C LEU A 99 -2.38 -0.83 -12.65
N ALA A 100 -2.21 -1.86 -13.46
CA ALA A 100 -3.29 -2.77 -13.83
C ALA A 100 -3.85 -3.51 -12.61
N ARG A 101 -2.98 -4.01 -11.72
CA ARG A 101 -3.39 -4.64 -10.45
C ARG A 101 -4.16 -3.69 -9.56
N LYS A 102 -3.71 -2.44 -9.42
CA LYS A 102 -4.41 -1.45 -8.60
C LYS A 102 -5.81 -1.16 -9.14
N GLN A 103 -5.96 -1.00 -10.46
CA GLN A 103 -7.28 -0.83 -11.09
C GLN A 103 -8.18 -2.06 -10.90
N ALA A 104 -7.61 -3.26 -11.02
CA ALA A 104 -8.35 -4.50 -10.80
C ALA A 104 -8.83 -4.63 -9.34
N GLU A 105 -7.99 -4.24 -8.37
CA GLU A 105 -8.34 -4.23 -6.95
C GLU A 105 -9.48 -3.22 -6.66
N GLU A 106 -9.39 -2.00 -7.19
CA GLU A 106 -10.46 -1.00 -7.10
C GLU A 106 -11.78 -1.53 -7.70
N GLY A 107 -11.70 -2.21 -8.86
CA GLY A 107 -12.85 -2.85 -9.48
C GLY A 107 -13.48 -3.96 -8.62
N GLN A 108 -12.65 -4.80 -7.99
CA GLN A 108 -13.12 -5.84 -7.07
C GLN A 108 -13.78 -5.25 -5.82
N GLN A 109 -13.23 -4.19 -5.25
CA GLN A 109 -13.83 -3.49 -4.12
C GLN A 109 -15.20 -2.90 -4.49
N ALA A 110 -15.30 -2.27 -5.66
CA ALA A 110 -16.56 -1.72 -6.16
C ALA A 110 -17.63 -2.82 -6.33
N LEU A 111 -17.27 -3.97 -6.90
CA LEU A 111 -18.17 -5.12 -7.03
C LEU A 111 -18.58 -5.67 -5.65
N GLY A 112 -17.66 -5.74 -4.70
CA GLY A 112 -17.96 -6.16 -3.33
C GLY A 112 -18.98 -5.25 -2.63
N MET A 113 -18.85 -3.93 -2.81
CA MET A 113 -19.83 -2.96 -2.31
C MET A 113 -21.20 -3.12 -2.97
N GLN A 114 -21.24 -3.30 -4.30
CA GLN A 114 -22.50 -3.52 -5.02
C GLN A 114 -23.21 -4.80 -4.54
N LEU A 115 -22.47 -5.90 -4.39
CA LEU A 115 -23.03 -7.15 -3.89
C LEU A 115 -23.59 -6.99 -2.47
N THR A 116 -22.89 -6.26 -1.60
CA THR A 116 -23.35 -5.96 -0.24
C THR A 116 -24.67 -5.19 -0.26
N ASN A 117 -24.78 -4.17 -1.12
CA ASN A 117 -26.00 -3.39 -1.27
C ASN A 117 -27.18 -4.25 -1.78
N GLU A 118 -26.94 -5.11 -2.76
CA GLU A 118 -27.95 -6.05 -3.29
C GLU A 118 -28.43 -7.03 -2.20
N ILE A 119 -27.52 -7.57 -1.38
CA ILE A 119 -27.89 -8.45 -0.25
C ILE A 119 -28.78 -7.71 0.75
N ILE A 120 -28.46 -6.46 1.07
CA ILE A 120 -29.28 -5.63 1.96
C ILE A 120 -30.66 -5.39 1.35
N ALA A 121 -30.73 -5.03 0.07
CA ALA A 121 -31.99 -4.78 -0.65
C ALA A 121 -32.88 -6.03 -0.66
N ARG A 122 -32.29 -7.22 -0.92
CA ARG A 122 -33.03 -8.49 -0.86
C ARG A 122 -33.57 -8.79 0.52
N LYS A 123 -32.78 -8.60 1.57
CA LYS A 123 -33.22 -8.81 2.95
C LYS A 123 -34.39 -7.89 3.32
N GLN A 124 -34.37 -6.64 2.85
CA GLN A 124 -35.48 -5.71 3.05
C GLN A 124 -36.74 -6.16 2.29
N ALA A 125 -36.60 -6.59 1.03
CA ALA A 125 -37.72 -7.10 0.24
C ALA A 125 -38.35 -8.36 0.87
N GLU A 126 -37.53 -9.28 1.38
CA GLU A 126 -37.99 -10.47 2.12
C GLU A 126 -38.78 -10.07 3.38
N ALA A 127 -38.28 -9.10 4.15
CA ALA A 127 -38.98 -8.61 5.34
C ALA A 127 -40.35 -7.99 5.00
N VAL A 128 -40.44 -7.23 3.90
CA VAL A 128 -41.70 -6.68 3.40
C VAL A 128 -42.66 -7.81 2.98
N ASN A 129 -42.18 -8.79 2.21
CA ASN A 129 -42.99 -9.93 1.78
C ASN A 129 -43.55 -10.73 2.97
N VAL A 130 -42.73 -10.99 4.00
CA VAL A 130 -43.18 -11.66 5.23
C VAL A 130 -44.26 -10.84 5.95
N SER A 131 -44.08 -9.51 6.05
CA SER A 131 -45.07 -8.62 6.67
C SER A 131 -46.41 -8.63 5.91
N MET A 132 -46.36 -8.50 4.58
CA MET A 132 -47.55 -8.56 3.73
C MET A 132 -48.27 -9.91 3.85
N GLY A 133 -47.53 -11.02 3.89
CA GLY A 133 -48.11 -12.35 4.10
C GLY A 133 -48.88 -12.45 5.42
N LYS A 134 -48.32 -11.90 6.52
CA LYS A 134 -49.01 -11.83 7.82
C LYS A 134 -50.28 -10.97 7.76
N GLN A 135 -50.20 -9.80 7.12
CA GLN A 135 -51.37 -8.91 6.96
C GLN A 135 -52.49 -9.58 6.15
N LEU A 136 -52.16 -10.28 5.06
CA LEU A 136 -53.12 -11.00 4.24
C LEU A 136 -53.79 -12.14 5.02
N ALA A 137 -53.02 -12.89 5.82
CA ALA A 137 -53.57 -13.93 6.69
C ALA A 137 -54.55 -13.34 7.73
N ALA A 138 -54.19 -12.22 8.36
CA ALA A 138 -55.06 -11.53 9.31
C ALA A 138 -56.35 -11.00 8.66
N LEU A 139 -56.27 -10.47 7.43
CA LEU A 139 -57.44 -10.04 6.67
C LEU A 139 -58.35 -11.21 6.32
N LYS A 140 -57.80 -12.34 5.86
CA LYS A 140 -58.58 -13.56 5.58
C LYS A 140 -59.31 -14.05 6.82
N LEU A 141 -58.66 -14.04 7.98
CA LEU A 141 -59.29 -14.43 9.25
C LEU A 141 -60.47 -13.51 9.60
N LYS A 142 -60.28 -12.19 9.50
CA LYS A 142 -61.36 -11.21 9.74
C LYS A 142 -62.55 -11.39 8.78
N VAL A 143 -62.29 -11.69 7.51
CA VAL A 143 -63.37 -11.96 6.53
C VAL A 143 -64.14 -13.22 6.91
N LEU A 144 -63.46 -14.31 7.30
CA LEU A 144 -64.12 -15.54 7.74
C LEU A 144 -64.96 -15.34 9.02
N GLU A 145 -64.48 -14.53 9.97
CA GLU A 145 -65.23 -14.17 11.17
C GLU A 145 -66.52 -13.39 10.82
N LEU A 146 -66.44 -12.46 9.86
CA LEU A 146 -67.59 -11.70 9.38
C LEU A 146 -68.58 -12.58 8.60
N GLU A 147 -68.11 -13.52 7.78
CA GLU A 147 -68.98 -14.44 7.02
C GLU A 147 -69.61 -15.52 7.92
N GLY A 148 -68.89 -16.03 8.92
CA GLY A 148 -69.41 -17.00 9.89
C GLY A 148 -70.42 -16.39 10.88
N GLY A 149 -70.25 -15.11 11.23
CA GLY A 149 -71.17 -14.37 12.10
C GLY A 149 -72.54 -14.06 11.51
N VAL A 150 -72.72 -14.18 10.18
CA VAL A 150 -74.00 -13.92 9.48
C VAL A 150 -74.96 -15.13 9.54
N THR A 151 -74.55 -16.28 10.10
CA THR A 151 -75.43 -17.47 10.22
C THR A 151 -76.15 -17.60 11.56
N SER A 152 -76.07 -16.60 12.43
CA SER A 152 -76.78 -16.59 13.72
C SER A 152 -77.59 -15.31 13.91
N GLU A 153 -78.65 -15.14 13.12
CA GLU A 153 -79.84 -14.40 13.54
C GLU A 153 -81.07 -15.29 13.37
N SER A 154 -81.86 -15.34 14.45
CA SER A 154 -83.08 -16.14 14.62
C SER A 154 -84.27 -15.64 13.82
#